data_AF-I7GJW7-F1
#
_entry.id   AF-I7GJW7-F1
#
_cell.length_a   1.000
_cell.length_b   1.000
_cell.length_c   1.000
_cell.angle_alpha   90.00
_cell.angle_beta   90.00
_cell.angle_gamma   90.00
#
_symmetry.space_group_name_H-M   'P 1'
#
loop_
_entity.id
_entity.type
_entity.pdbx_description
1 polymer ?
#
loop_
_entity_poly.entity_id
_entity_poly.type
_entity_poly.pdbx_seq_one_letter_code
_entity_poly.pdbx_strand_id
1 'polypeptide(L)'
;MPTSCAAARVEIMLAIQKISKQQLQTVKDRFQAFLNGETQIMADEAFMNAVQSYYEVFLKSDRVARMVQSGGCSANDSREVFKKHIEKRVRSLPEIDGLSKETVLSSWMAKFDAIYRGEEDPRKQQALDDSQRSLRADSEQGATL
;
A
#
# COMPACT_ATOMS: atom_id res chain seq x y z
N MET A 1 -5.23 -28.63 21.05
CA MET A 1 -4.45 -27.38 20.93
C MET A 1 -3.78 -27.33 19.55
N PRO A 2 -4.43 -26.80 18.50
CA PRO A 2 -3.81 -26.72 17.18
C PRO A 2 -2.94 -25.44 17.02
N THR A 3 -1.64 -25.67 16.87
CA THR A 3 -0.70 -25.05 15.91
C THR A 3 -0.71 -23.54 15.68
N SER A 4 0.06 -22.83 16.51
CA SER A 4 0.65 -21.51 16.21
C SER A 4 1.83 -21.62 15.22
N CYS A 5 1.54 -21.97 13.97
CA CYS A 5 2.52 -21.94 12.85
C CYS A 5 1.92 -21.38 11.55
N ALA A 6 0.59 -21.27 11.43
CA ALA A 6 -0.05 -20.72 10.24
C ALA A 6 0.13 -19.20 10.11
N ALA A 7 0.19 -18.46 11.22
CA ALA A 7 0.31 -16.99 11.20
C ALA A 7 1.64 -16.50 10.61
N ALA A 8 2.77 -17.08 11.04
CA ALA A 8 4.10 -16.71 10.53
C ALA A 8 4.29 -17.05 9.04
N ARG A 9 3.59 -18.08 8.54
CA ARG A 9 3.61 -18.49 7.14
C ARG A 9 2.90 -17.49 6.23
N VAL A 10 1.84 -16.83 6.71
CA VAL A 10 1.12 -15.79 5.96
C VAL A 10 1.93 -14.49 5.88
N GLU A 11 2.61 -14.09 6.96
CA GLU A 11 3.48 -12.90 6.95
C GLU A 11 4.70 -13.04 6.03
N ILE A 12 5.35 -14.21 6.00
CA ILE A 12 6.48 -14.47 5.09
C ILE A 12 6.03 -14.56 3.62
N MET A 13 4.81 -15.06 3.35
CA MET A 13 4.29 -15.18 1.98
C MET A 13 3.81 -13.84 1.40
N LEU A 14 3.46 -12.86 2.26
CA LEU A 14 3.27 -11.46 1.86
C LEU A 14 4.60 -10.77 1.52
N ALA A 15 5.69 -11.12 2.22
CA ALA A 15 7.01 -10.54 1.99
C ALA A 15 7.71 -11.01 0.69
N ILE A 16 7.32 -12.17 0.14
CA ILE A 16 7.85 -12.76 -1.11
C ILE A 16 6.80 -12.69 -2.23
N GLN A 17 6.00 -11.62 -2.30
CA GLN A 17 5.13 -11.42 -3.46
C GLN A 17 5.93 -10.85 -4.62
N LYS A 18 6.29 -11.73 -5.57
CA LYS A 18 6.71 -11.31 -6.91
C LYS A 18 5.64 -10.40 -7.50
N ILE A 19 6.03 -9.22 -7.94
CA ILE A 19 5.10 -8.32 -8.62
C ILE A 19 4.81 -8.94 -9.99
N SER A 20 3.53 -9.17 -10.30
CA SER A 20 3.10 -9.55 -11.65
C SER A 20 2.95 -8.30 -12.52
N LYS A 21 2.92 -8.46 -13.85
CA LYS A 21 2.63 -7.34 -14.76
C LYS A 21 1.31 -6.64 -14.42
N GLN A 22 0.28 -7.41 -14.05
CA GLN A 22 -1.02 -6.88 -13.66
C GLN A 22 -0.92 -6.09 -12.36
N GLN A 23 -0.20 -6.60 -11.36
CA GLN A 23 0.05 -5.87 -10.11
C GLN A 23 0.82 -4.58 -10.35
N LEU A 24 1.86 -4.60 -11.20
CA LEU A 24 2.59 -3.39 -11.57
C LEU A 24 1.65 -2.35 -12.22
N GLN A 25 0.74 -2.78 -13.09
CA GLN A 25 -0.23 -1.88 -13.71
C GLN A 25 -1.19 -1.28 -12.68
N THR A 26 -1.76 -2.10 -11.80
CA THR A 26 -2.64 -1.63 -10.72
C THR A 26 -1.93 -0.64 -9.81
N VAL A 27 -0.67 -0.89 -9.46
CA VAL A 27 0.14 0.05 -8.68
C VAL A 27 0.35 1.36 -9.45
N LYS A 28 0.65 1.30 -10.76
CA LYS A 28 0.76 2.52 -11.58
C LYS A 28 -0.53 3.34 -11.56
N ASP A 29 -1.67 2.68 -11.76
CA ASP A 29 -2.97 3.36 -11.81
C ASP A 29 -3.29 4.02 -10.46
N ARG A 30 -3.00 3.36 -9.34
CA ARG A 30 -3.16 3.92 -7.98
C ARG A 30 -2.28 5.14 -7.71
N PHE A 31 -1.01 5.07 -8.11
CA PHE A 31 -0.09 6.21 -7.98
C PHE A 31 -0.54 7.38 -8.85
N GLN A 32 -1.07 7.10 -10.04
CA GLN A 32 -1.60 8.12 -10.93
C GLN A 32 -2.88 8.76 -10.37
N ALA A 33 -3.80 7.96 -9.82
CA ALA A 33 -5.00 8.47 -9.14
C ALA A 33 -4.62 9.39 -7.96
N PHE A 34 -3.59 9.02 -7.18
CA PHE A 34 -3.06 9.88 -6.11
C PHE A 34 -2.54 11.21 -6.65
N LEU A 35 -1.73 11.19 -7.72
CA LEU A 35 -1.19 12.40 -8.35
C LEU A 35 -2.27 13.28 -9.01
N ASN A 36 -3.37 12.69 -9.48
CA ASN A 36 -4.53 13.41 -10.00
C ASN A 36 -5.42 14.02 -8.90
N GLY A 37 -5.18 13.69 -7.62
CA GLY A 37 -6.03 14.11 -6.50
C GLY A 37 -7.32 13.30 -6.36
N GLU A 38 -7.39 12.11 -6.95
CA GLU A 38 -8.57 11.22 -6.87
C GLU A 38 -8.60 10.40 -5.57
N THR A 39 -7.51 10.41 -4.79
CA THR A 39 -7.41 9.70 -3.50
C THR A 39 -7.59 10.65 -2.33
N GLN A 40 -8.09 10.14 -1.20
CA GLN A 40 -8.22 10.92 0.04
C GLN A 40 -6.90 11.07 0.84
N ILE A 41 -5.78 10.60 0.30
CA ILE A 41 -4.49 10.61 0.99
C ILE A 41 -3.95 12.04 1.05
N MET A 42 -3.99 12.65 2.24
CA MET A 42 -3.46 13.99 2.46
C MET A 42 -1.93 14.03 2.32
N ALA A 43 -1.47 14.85 1.38
CA ALA A 43 -0.06 14.97 1.03
C ALA A 43 0.38 16.44 0.94
N ASP A 44 1.56 16.70 1.49
CA ASP A 44 2.29 17.94 1.28
C ASP A 44 2.97 17.95 -0.09
N GLU A 45 3.29 19.14 -0.59
CA GLU A 45 3.90 19.33 -1.91
C GLU A 45 5.23 18.58 -2.05
N ALA A 46 6.03 18.53 -0.98
CA ALA A 46 7.30 17.81 -0.97
C ALA A 46 7.09 16.29 -1.16
N PHE A 47 6.10 15.70 -0.49
CA PHE A 47 5.74 14.31 -0.72
C PHE A 47 5.18 14.07 -2.13
N MET A 48 4.27 14.94 -2.61
CA MET A 48 3.72 14.81 -3.98
C MET A 48 4.83 14.85 -5.03
N ASN A 49 5.79 15.78 -4.91
CA ASN A 49 6.94 15.86 -5.80
C ASN A 49 7.82 14.60 -5.76
N ALA A 50 8.03 14.04 -4.56
CA ALA A 50 8.79 12.80 -4.40
C ALA A 50 8.08 11.60 -5.06
N VAL A 51 6.75 11.50 -4.87
CA VAL A 51 5.92 10.45 -5.49
C VAL A 51 5.89 10.60 -7.01
N GLN A 52 5.74 11.83 -7.52
CA GLN A 52 5.77 12.12 -8.95
C GLN A 52 7.10 11.70 -9.58
N SER A 53 8.22 12.11 -8.97
CA SER A 53 9.55 11.74 -9.44
C SER A 53 9.77 10.23 -9.42
N TYR A 54 9.28 9.53 -8.39
CA TYR A 54 9.32 8.07 -8.33
C TYR A 54 8.46 7.42 -9.42
N TYR A 55 7.25 7.93 -9.64
CA TYR A 55 6.35 7.39 -10.66
C TYR A 55 6.94 7.53 -12.07
N GLU A 56 7.45 8.71 -12.43
CA GLU A 56 8.00 8.97 -13.76
C GLU A 56 9.34 8.27 -14.01
N VAL A 57 10.23 8.22 -13.00
CA VAL A 57 11.59 7.68 -13.17
C VAL A 57 11.64 6.18 -12.95
N PHE A 58 10.87 5.63 -12.00
CA PHE A 58 10.93 4.21 -11.66
C PHE A 58 9.75 3.43 -12.24
N LEU A 59 8.50 3.79 -11.86
CA LEU A 59 7.33 3.00 -12.26
C LEU A 59 7.11 3.01 -13.78
N LYS A 60 7.24 4.16 -14.44
CA LYS A 60 7.11 4.29 -15.90
C LYS A 60 8.29 3.73 -16.70
N SER A 61 9.42 3.41 -16.07
CA SER A 61 10.61 2.96 -16.79
C SER A 61 10.46 1.56 -17.37
N ASP A 62 10.92 1.38 -18.63
CA ASP A 62 11.02 0.07 -19.28
C ASP A 62 11.87 -0.93 -18.49
N ARG A 63 12.83 -0.44 -17.70
CA ARG A 63 13.70 -1.30 -16.89
C ARG A 63 12.91 -2.06 -15.83
N VAL A 64 11.96 -1.40 -15.15
CA VAL A 64 11.07 -2.04 -14.19
C VAL A 64 10.11 -2.99 -14.88
N ALA A 65 9.55 -2.59 -16.02
CA ALA A 65 8.67 -3.46 -16.81
C ALA A 65 9.36 -4.78 -17.21
N ARG A 66 10.64 -4.70 -17.64
CA ARG A 66 11.46 -5.88 -17.94
C ARG A 66 11.79 -6.71 -16.70
N MET A 67 12.17 -6.09 -15.58
CA MET A 67 12.46 -6.80 -14.32
C MET A 67 11.23 -7.54 -13.78
N VAL A 68 10.05 -6.93 -13.86
CA VAL A 68 8.77 -7.57 -13.49
C VAL A 68 8.46 -8.72 -14.43
N GLN A 69 8.70 -8.57 -15.73
CA GLN A 69 8.51 -9.63 -16.72
C GLN A 69 9.43 -10.84 -16.50
N SER A 70 10.68 -10.63 -16.07
CA SER A 70 11.62 -11.71 -15.74
C SER A 70 11.40 -12.28 -14.33
N GLY A 71 10.43 -11.77 -13.56
CA GLY A 71 10.15 -12.20 -12.19
C GLY A 71 11.23 -11.79 -11.17
N GLY A 72 12.05 -10.78 -11.50
CA GLY A 72 13.16 -10.29 -10.68
C GLY A 72 12.81 -9.08 -9.81
N CYS A 73 11.53 -8.76 -9.64
CA CYS A 73 11.08 -7.61 -8.84
C CYS A 73 9.96 -8.02 -7.87
N SER A 74 10.15 -7.70 -6.59
CA SER A 74 9.19 -7.90 -5.52
C SER A 74 8.62 -6.58 -5.01
N ALA A 75 7.51 -6.66 -4.26
CA ALA A 75 6.95 -5.53 -3.55
C ALA A 75 7.97 -4.89 -2.59
N ASN A 76 8.80 -5.72 -1.96
CA ASN A 76 9.84 -5.25 -1.06
C ASN A 76 10.95 -4.47 -1.79
N ASP A 77 11.33 -4.89 -3.01
CA ASP A 77 12.30 -4.15 -3.82
C ASP A 77 11.79 -2.75 -4.16
N SER A 78 10.52 -2.65 -4.56
CA SER A 78 9.90 -1.37 -4.90
C SER A 78 9.85 -0.44 -3.68
N ARG A 79 9.50 -0.98 -2.51
CA ARG A 79 9.46 -0.26 -1.24
C ARG A 79 10.84 0.26 -0.83
N GLU A 80 11.87 -0.56 -0.94
CA GLU A 80 13.26 -0.18 -0.62
C GLU A 80 13.81 0.88 -1.58
N VAL A 81 13.45 0.80 -2.86
CA VAL A 81 13.81 1.84 -3.85
C VAL A 81 13.15 3.17 -3.49
N PHE A 82 11.86 3.16 -3.14
CA PHE A 82 11.15 4.37 -2.72
C PHE A 82 11.78 4.97 -1.46
N LYS A 83 12.05 4.14 -0.43
CA LYS A 83 12.71 4.59 0.80
C LYS A 83 14.03 5.30 0.53
N LYS A 84 14.94 4.68 -0.25
CA LYS A 84 16.22 5.30 -0.63
C LYS A 84 16.04 6.58 -1.44
N HIS A 85 14.99 6.66 -2.26
CA HIS A 85 14.65 7.84 -3.05
C HIS A 85 14.23 9.02 -2.15
N ILE A 86 13.37 8.77 -1.17
CA ILE A 86 12.88 9.81 -0.26
C ILE A 86 13.92 10.18 0.81
N GLU A 87 14.75 9.25 1.30
CA GLU A 87 15.81 9.55 2.29
C GLU A 87 16.75 10.65 1.82
N LYS A 88 17.12 10.65 0.53
CA LYS A 88 17.96 11.71 -0.04
C LYS A 88 17.24 13.06 -0.08
N ARG A 89 15.94 13.07 -0.37
CA ARG A 89 15.12 14.28 -0.40
C ARG A 89 14.86 14.83 0.99
N VAL A 90 14.46 13.99 1.94
CA VAL A 90 14.14 14.41 3.31
C VAL A 90 15.34 15.05 4.00
N ARG A 91 16.56 14.53 3.76
CA ARG A 91 17.81 15.17 4.22
C ARG A 91 18.02 16.59 3.69
N SER A 92 17.50 16.88 2.49
CA SER A 92 17.64 18.17 1.82
C SER A 92 16.45 19.11 2.05
N LEU A 93 15.36 18.62 2.64
CA LEU A 93 14.22 19.46 2.99
C LEU A 93 14.62 20.49 4.05
N PRO A 94 13.98 21.67 4.07
CA PRO A 94 14.10 22.58 5.21
C PRO A 94 13.65 21.89 6.51
N GLU A 95 14.09 22.40 7.65
CA GLU A 95 13.50 22.01 8.93
C GLU A 95 12.06 22.52 8.96
N ILE A 96 11.12 21.61 9.20
CA ILE A 96 9.69 21.90 9.20
C ILE A 96 9.22 21.80 10.65
N ASP A 97 8.75 22.90 11.23
CA ASP A 97 7.98 23.03 12.48
C ASP A 97 8.20 21.92 13.55
N GLY A 98 9.45 21.69 13.95
CA GLY A 98 9.78 20.75 15.03
C GLY A 98 9.59 19.26 14.70
N LEU A 99 9.31 18.91 13.44
CA LEU A 99 9.24 17.53 12.99
C LEU A 99 10.62 17.00 12.62
N SER A 100 10.99 15.87 13.23
CA SER A 100 12.25 15.20 12.91
C SER A 100 12.22 14.61 11.49
N LYS A 101 13.40 14.51 10.86
CA LYS A 101 13.56 13.87 9.54
C LYS A 101 13.07 12.41 9.55
N GLU A 102 13.25 11.71 10.67
CA GLU A 102 12.76 10.34 10.85
C GLU A 102 11.24 10.27 10.86
N THR A 103 10.58 11.23 11.53
CA THR A 103 9.12 11.33 11.55
C THR A 103 8.56 11.60 10.14
N VAL A 104 9.19 12.51 9.39
CA VAL A 104 8.82 12.78 7.99
C VAL A 104 8.98 11.53 7.13
N LEU A 105 10.13 10.85 7.23
CA LEU A 105 10.36 9.59 6.53
C LEU A 105 9.31 8.53 6.84
N SER A 106 8.99 8.35 8.13
CA SER A 106 8.00 7.39 8.58
C SER A 106 6.59 7.73 8.05
N SER A 107 6.21 9.01 8.10
CA SER A 107 4.94 9.50 7.55
C SER A 107 4.84 9.24 6.03
N TRP A 108 5.91 9.53 5.28
CA TRP A 108 5.96 9.33 3.84
C TRP A 108 5.90 7.84 3.46
N MET A 109 6.58 6.97 4.21
CA MET A 109 6.49 5.51 4.02
C MET A 109 5.07 5.01 4.30
N ALA A 110 4.40 5.50 5.34
CA ALA A 110 3.02 5.14 5.63
C ALA A 110 2.06 5.55 4.50
N LYS A 111 2.22 6.76 3.95
CA LYS A 111 1.44 7.23 2.79
C LYS A 111 1.73 6.39 1.55
N PHE A 112 3.00 6.05 1.28
CA PHE A 112 3.36 5.13 0.20
C PHE A 112 2.68 3.77 0.35
N ASP A 113 2.73 3.18 1.55
CA ASP A 113 2.11 1.89 1.83
C ASP A 113 0.57 1.95 1.65
N ALA A 114 -0.06 3.10 1.94
CA ALA A 114 -1.49 3.34 1.68
C ALA A 114 -1.81 3.41 0.17
N ILE A 115 -1.02 4.16 -0.61
CA ILE A 115 -1.18 4.21 -2.09
C ILE A 115 -0.94 2.82 -2.69
N TYR A 116 0.09 2.12 -2.23
CA TYR A 116 0.51 0.83 -2.77
C TYR A 116 -0.51 -0.28 -2.49
N ARG A 117 -1.05 -0.36 -1.26
CA ARG A 117 -2.17 -1.27 -0.95
C ARG A 117 -3.43 -0.91 -1.71
N GLY A 118 -3.60 0.38 -2.04
CA GLY A 118 -4.87 0.97 -2.46
C GLY A 118 -5.81 1.01 -1.27
N GLU A 119 -6.62 2.05 -1.15
CA GLU A 119 -7.85 1.90 -0.36
C GLU A 119 -8.63 0.77 -1.01
N GLU A 120 -8.64 -0.39 -0.35
CA GLU A 120 -9.62 -1.42 -0.64
C GLU A 120 -10.96 -0.81 -0.25
N ASP A 121 -11.76 -0.47 -1.26
CA ASP A 121 -13.09 0.10 -1.15
C ASP A 121 -13.82 -0.46 0.10
N PRO A 122 -14.18 0.36 1.11
CA PRO A 122 -14.83 -0.12 2.34
C PRO A 122 -16.12 -0.90 2.08
N ARG A 123 -16.65 -0.86 0.85
CA ARG A 123 -17.78 -1.68 0.37
C ARG A 123 -17.56 -3.19 0.52
N LYS A 124 -16.32 -3.71 0.54
CA LYS A 124 -16.09 -5.15 0.80
C LYS A 124 -16.20 -5.52 2.28
N GLN A 125 -15.85 -4.61 3.18
CA GLN A 125 -15.93 -4.86 4.62
C GLN A 125 -17.39 -4.78 5.10
N GLN A 126 -18.19 -3.92 4.48
CA GLN A 126 -19.61 -3.76 4.80
C GLN A 126 -20.48 -4.92 4.32
N ALA A 127 -20.13 -5.56 3.18
CA ALA A 127 -20.83 -6.74 2.69
C ALA A 127 -20.63 -7.99 3.58
N LEU A 128 -19.52 -8.07 4.33
CA LEU A 128 -19.26 -9.17 5.26
C LEU A 128 -20.01 -8.98 6.59
N ASP A 129 -20.13 -7.73 7.07
CA ASP A 129 -20.87 -7.41 8.30
C ASP A 129 -22.39 -7.58 8.12
N ASP A 130 -22.94 -7.14 6.98
CA ASP A 130 -24.38 -7.28 6.68
C ASP A 130 -24.78 -8.76 6.53
N SER A 131 -23.91 -9.58 5.93
CA SER A 131 -24.15 -11.02 5.78
C SER A 131 -24.01 -11.80 7.10
N GLN A 132 -23.22 -11.32 8.07
CA GLN A 132 -23.15 -11.91 9.42
C GLN A 132 -24.33 -11.50 10.31
N ARG A 133 -24.85 -10.28 10.13
CA ARG A 133 -26.02 -9.80 10.87
C ARG A 133 -27.31 -10.52 10.46
N SER A 134 -27.45 -10.86 9.18
CA SER A 134 -28.59 -11.63 8.68
C SER A 134 -28.64 -13.07 9.25
N LEU A 135 -27.49 -13.73 9.43
CA LEU A 135 -27.44 -15.11 9.96
C LEU A 135 -27.75 -15.20 11.47
N ARG A 136 -27.59 -14.10 12.22
CA ARG A 136 -27.95 -14.05 13.65
C ARG A 136 -29.46 -13.86 13.87
N ALA A 137 -30.16 -13.22 12.95
CA ALA A 137 -31.58 -12.92 13.11
C ALA A 137 -32.52 -14.14 12.95
N ASP A 138 -32.09 -15.19 12.23
CA ASP A 138 -32.88 -16.41 12.04
C ASP A 138 -32.82 -17.40 13.23
N SER A 139 -31.80 -17.32 14.11
CA SER A 139 -31.69 -18.24 15.25
C SER A 139 -32.50 -17.84 16.49
N GLU A 140 -33.03 -16.63 16.56
CA GLU A 140 -33.79 -16.16 17.75
C GLU A 140 -35.31 -16.43 17.68
N GLN A 141 -35.85 -16.93 16.56
CA GLN A 141 -37.29 -17.22 16.43
C GLN A 141 -37.70 -18.66 16.76
N GLY A 142 -36.77 -19.52 17.19
CA GLY A 142 -37.03 -20.95 17.45
C GLY A 142 -37.34 -21.35 18.90
N ALA A 143 -37.32 -20.43 19.86
CA ALA A 143 -37.44 -20.74 21.30
C ALA A 143 -38.64 -20.04 21.95
N THR A 144 -39.85 -20.29 21.45
CA THR A 144 -41.08 -20.05 22.22
C THR A 144 -42.12 -21.10 21.82
N LEU A 145 -42.02 -22.27 22.45
CA LEU A 145 -43.13 -23.18 22.71
C LEU A 145 -42.93 -23.79 24.09
#